data_AF-A0A0G1K197-F1
#
_entry.id   AF-A0A0G1K197-F1
#
_cell.length_a   1.000
_cell.length_b   1.000
_cell.length_c   1.000
_cell.angle_alpha   90.00
_cell.angle_beta   90.00
_cell.angle_gamma   90.00
#
_symmetry.space_group_name_H-M   'P 1'
#
loop_
_entity.id
_entity.type
_entity.pdbx_description
1 polymer ?
#
loop_
_entity_poly.entity_id
_entity_poly.type
_entity_poly.pdbx_seq_one_letter_code
_entity_poly.pdbx_strand_id
1 'polypeptide(L)' 'MPAWKRAAILYKVSDLIRENLKDLALTIAREGGKPLKDARVEAERAVNTVKMSGDE' A
#
# COMPACT_ATOMS: atom_id res chain seq x y z
N MET A 1 19.72 -11.42 -3.53
CA MET A 1 19.38 -10.24 -4.37
C MET A 1 19.97 -8.99 -3.74
N PRO A 2 20.70 -8.13 -4.48
CA PRO A 2 21.25 -6.86 -3.97
C PRO A 2 20.19 -5.95 -3.36
N ALA A 3 20.58 -5.09 -2.41
CA ALA A 3 19.66 -4.18 -1.71
C ALA A 3 18.86 -3.29 -2.67
N TRP A 4 19.54 -2.67 -3.66
CA TRP A 4 18.89 -1.82 -4.66
C TRP A 4 17.79 -2.52 -5.48
N LYS A 5 17.93 -3.83 -5.74
CA LYS A 5 16.89 -4.60 -6.43
C LYS A 5 15.67 -4.85 -5.53
N ARG A 6 15.88 -5.03 -4.22
CA ARG A 6 14.78 -5.15 -3.26
C ARG A 6 14.03 -3.83 -3.12
N ALA A 7 14.76 -2.72 -2.98
CA ALA A 7 14.18 -1.37 -2.94
C ALA A 7 13.33 -1.09 -4.19
N ALA A 8 13.84 -1.38 -5.39
CA ALA A 8 13.09 -1.20 -6.63
C ALA A 8 11.78 -2.01 -6.67
N ILE A 9 11.75 -3.21 -6.09
CA ILE A 9 10.52 -3.99 -5.96
C ILE A 9 9.55 -3.29 -5.00
N LEU A 10 10.01 -2.84 -3.84
CA LEU A 10 9.16 -2.16 -2.86
C LEU A 10 8.59 -0.84 -3.40
N TYR A 11 9.38 -0.05 -4.12
CA TYR A 11 8.89 1.15 -4.79
C TYR A 11 7.77 0.81 -5.79
N LYS A 12 7.98 -0.20 -6.64
CA LYS A 12 6.95 -0.66 -7.57
C LYS A 12 5.69 -1.15 -6.86
N VAL A 13 5.83 -1.86 -5.73
CA VAL A 13 4.67 -2.28 -4.93
C VAL A 13 3.93 -1.06 -4.38
N SER A 14 4.63 -0.04 -3.88
CA SER A 14 4.00 1.18 -3.37
C SER A 14 3.20 1.92 -4.46
N ASP A 15 3.72 1.95 -5.69
CA ASP A 15 3.04 2.55 -6.84
C ASP A 15 1.79 1.75 -7.22
N LEU A 16 1.90 0.42 -7.28
CA LEU A 16 0.75 -0.46 -7.58
C LEU A 16 -0.35 -0.34 -6.52
N ILE A 17 0.00 -0.22 -5.23
CA ILE A 17 -0.99 0.02 -4.16
C ILE A 17 -1.69 1.36 -4.39
N ARG A 18 -0.95 2.41 -4.76
CA ARG A 18 -1.53 3.73 -5.03
C ARG A 18 -2.46 3.72 -6.25
N GLU A 19 -2.09 3.03 -7.32
CA GLU A 19 -2.92 2.87 -8.52
C GLU A 19 -4.23 2.13 -8.21
N ASN A 20 -4.19 1.14 -7.31
CA ASN A 20 -5.32 0.30 -6.92
C ASN A 20 -5.99 0.74 -5.60
N LEU A 21 -5.73 1.97 -5.13
CA LEU A 21 -6.09 2.42 -3.79
C LEU A 21 -7.59 2.29 -3.50
N LYS A 22 -8.44 2.59 -4.48
CA LYS A 22 -9.90 2.52 -4.34
C LYS A 22 -10.36 1.08 -4.12
N ASP A 23 -9.83 0.14 -4.89
CA ASP A 23 -10.23 -1.27 -4.83
C ASP A 23 -9.72 -1.92 -3.55
N LEU A 24 -8.49 -1.62 -3.15
CA LEU A 24 -7.93 -2.06 -1.87
C LEU A 24 -8.72 -1.50 -0.69
N ALA A 25 -9.09 -0.22 -0.70
CA ALA A 25 -9.92 0.36 0.34
C ALA A 25 -11.33 -0.28 0.39
N LEU A 26 -11.90 -0.64 -0.76
CA LEU A 26 -13.18 -1.33 -0.82
C LEU A 26 -13.08 -2.75 -0.23
N THR A 27 -12.01 -3.48 -0.54
CA THR A 27 -11.72 -4.80 0.06
C THR A 27 -11.56 -4.70 1.56
N ILE A 28 -10.74 -3.77 2.06
CA ILE A 28 -10.54 -3.53 3.50
C ILE A 28 -11.86 -3.20 4.20
N ALA A 29 -12.70 -2.37 3.58
CA ALA A 29 -14.01 -2.01 4.15
C ALA A 29 -14.95 -3.22 4.22
N ARG A 30 -14.99 -4.04 3.16
CA ARG A 30 -15.85 -5.23 3.07
C ARG A 30 -15.42 -6.34 4.02
N GLU A 31 -14.12 -6.60 4.13
CA GLU A 31 -13.59 -7.66 4.98
C GLU A 31 -13.54 -7.24 6.46
N GLY A 32 -13.14 -6.00 6.72
CA GLY A 32 -12.95 -5.48 8.07
C GLY A 32 -14.20 -4.86 8.70
N GLY A 33 -15.32 -4.75 7.96
CA GLY A 33 -16.57 -4.17 8.45
C GLY A 33 -16.49 -2.68 8.83
N LYS A 34 -15.47 -1.96 8.33
CA LYS A 34 -15.21 -0.55 8.68
C LYS A 34 -15.73 0.41 7.60
N PRO A 35 -16.05 1.67 7.95
CA PRO A 35 -16.41 2.69 6.97
C PRO A 35 -15.34 2.85 5.88
N LEU A 36 -15.75 3.07 4.62
CA LEU A 36 -14.84 3.22 3.48
C LEU A 36 -13.81 4.35 3.69
N LYS A 37 -14.19 5.43 4.40
CA LYS A 37 -13.28 6.52 4.73
C LYS A 37 -12.09 6.04 5.58
N ASP A 38 -12.32 5.13 6.53
CA ASP A 38 -11.28 4.63 7.44
C ASP A 38 -10.41 3.61 6.70
N ALA A 39 -11.04 2.77 5.86
CA ALA A 39 -10.33 1.84 4.99
C ALA A 39 -9.41 2.55 3.98
N ARG A 40 -9.80 3.72 3.47
CA ARG A 40 -8.92 4.55 2.60
C ARG A 40 -7.67 5.02 3.32
N VAL A 41 -7.79 5.46 4.57
CA VAL A 41 -6.65 5.88 5.39
C VAL A 41 -5.66 4.71 5.59
N GLU A 42 -6.15 3.49 5.78
CA GLU A 42 -5.28 2.31 5.87
C GLU A 42 -4.59 1.96 4.55
N ALA A 43 -5.31 2.02 3.43
CA ALA A 43 -4.73 1.81 2.10
C ALA A 43 -3.64 2.85 1.79
N GLU A 44 -3.87 4.12 2.12
CA GLU A 44 -2.87 5.19 1.96
C GLU A 44 -1.67 4.99 2.87
N ARG A 45 -1.88 4.55 4.12
CA ARG A 45 -0.79 4.19 5.04
C ARG A 45 0.07 3.07 4.46
N ALA A 46 -0.53 2.06 3.86
CA ALA A 46 0.20 0.95 3.24
C ALA A 46 1.14 1.42 2.12
N VAL A 47 0.72 2.39 1.29
CA VAL A 47 1.59 3.00 0.27
C VAL A 47 2.85 3.58 0.93
N ASN A 48 2.68 4.37 1.99
CA ASN A 48 3.79 5.04 2.66
C ASN A 48 4.71 4.04 3.37
N THR A 49 4.15 3.08 4.10
CA THR A 49 4.92 2.05 4.80
C THR A 49 5.79 1.25 3.83
N VAL A 50 5.21 0.77 2.73
CA VAL A 50 5.96 -0.01 1.71
C VAL A 50 7.05 0.83 1.06
N LYS A 51 6.77 2.11 0.75
CA LYS A 51 7.77 3.01 0.19
C LYS A 51 8.93 3.22 1.15
N MET A 52 8.66 3.51 2.42
CA MET A 52 9.68 3.71 3.45
C MET A 52 10.54 2.47 3.67
N SER A 53 9.96 1.27 3.62
CA SER A 53 10.75 0.02 3.68
C SER A 53 11.71 -0.16 2.51
N GLY A 54 11.52 0.55 1.39
CA GLY A 54 12.46 0.58 0.28
C GLY A 54 13.62 1.56 0.46
N ASP A 55 13.48 2.54 1.36
CA ASP A 55 14.49 3.55 1.67
C ASP A 55 15.54 3.04 2.69
N GLU A 56 15.25 1.93 3.37
CA GLU A 56 16.12 1.23 4.35
C GLU A 56 17.02 0.15 3.70
#